data_AF-A0A8R1DUU0-F1
#
_entry.id   AF-A0A8R1DUU0-F1
#
_cell.length_a   1.000
_cell.length_b   1.000
_cell.length_c   1.000
_cell.angle_alpha   90.00
_cell.angle_beta   90.00
_cell.angle_gamma   90.00
#
_symmetry.space_group_name_H-M   'P 1'
#
loop_
_entity.id
_entity.type
_entity.pdbx_description
1 polymer ?
#
loop_
_entity_poly.entity_id
_entity_poly.type
_entity_poly.pdbx_seq_one_letter_code
_entity_poly.pdbx_strand_id
1 'polypeptide(L)'
;MQKFRRYLAYKVDPLFQYRRFCGSRSSASSDDWWSPALILAILNSIPGWGNVRGIFVDFSTTQLSLGDNAVALTMAVDGKNFDVKNATYNILGSNETHHAMWSAATSQTLIPFKMARYSSPSPVIICISPQFVAEQWQMFLMHVHTAHRFGGHLHVYITSIVRSYFDLMKEYERQGYMTMDFWLRMKFANSETPYFEPNGNIEWRNQASAETDCLLQYKEAAEYIAFFDMDDILFPKNHATYLEEFNAEWLIQPNASSLLYGRREHEFVKAETLSSFSFHELVTSLRSSKLVKRGKVVVKPTRYNSTWIHYSQHEDHSTRRRIDSPSLVHVQRPLQKHSSNNMTKLWRMEFGPLNETIREKDVLAIEEDFWRMRNQSIIQEIAKILPSTDFYLPIVFKCYYDAFYGPVMVEKTGLHHCPNADLCDLPQREDYKCVHSDAEYYSGPNTKPFTFHWSSRSRWSYDIGCYQ
;
A
#
# COMPACT_ATOMS: atom_id res chain seq x y z
N MET A 1 32.85 3.19 43.48
CA MET A 1 32.67 1.92 42.74
C MET A 1 31.22 1.49 42.93
N GLN A 2 30.38 1.65 41.91
CA GLN A 2 29.82 0.56 41.06
C GLN A 2 28.78 -0.32 41.77
N LYS A 3 27.66 -0.75 41.18
CA LYS A 3 26.94 -0.45 39.93
C LYS A 3 25.58 -1.19 40.01
N PHE A 4 24.52 -0.53 39.55
CA PHE A 4 23.45 -1.05 38.66
C PHE A 4 23.18 -2.56 38.56
N ARG A 5 21.92 -2.96 38.82
CA ARG A 5 21.19 -3.96 38.01
C ARG A 5 19.71 -3.56 37.81
N ARG A 6 19.43 -2.98 36.63
CA ARG A 6 18.16 -3.07 35.89
C ARG A 6 18.32 -4.19 34.85
N TYR A 7 17.33 -5.05 34.67
CA TYR A 7 17.09 -5.84 33.44
C TYR A 7 15.57 -6.08 33.38
N LEU A 8 14.84 -5.31 32.55
CA LEU A 8 14.41 -5.66 31.18
C LEU A 8 13.35 -6.78 31.15
N ALA A 9 12.10 -6.38 31.42
CA ALA A 9 10.93 -7.10 30.95
C ALA A 9 10.72 -6.74 29.47
N TYR A 10 11.23 -7.58 28.56
CA TYR A 10 10.80 -7.54 27.16
C TYR A 10 9.36 -8.06 27.11
N LYS A 11 8.40 -7.14 26.92
CA LYS A 11 7.07 -7.51 26.44
C LYS A 11 7.25 -8.06 25.02
N VAL A 12 6.98 -9.36 24.87
CA VAL A 12 6.84 -10.01 23.57
C VAL A 12 5.72 -9.29 22.82
N ASP A 13 6.04 -8.85 21.60
CA ASP A 13 5.12 -8.17 20.68
C ASP A 13 4.00 -9.14 20.26
N PRO A 14 2.70 -8.79 20.45
CA PRO A 14 1.58 -9.62 20.01
C PRO A 14 1.61 -9.95 18.51
N LEU A 15 2.30 -9.14 17.68
CA LEU A 15 2.45 -9.37 16.24
C LEU A 15 3.19 -10.67 15.87
N PHE A 16 3.90 -11.31 16.81
CA PHE A 16 4.71 -12.50 16.51
C PHE A 16 3.92 -13.82 16.48
N GLN A 17 2.69 -13.87 17.00
CA GLN A 17 1.86 -15.08 16.98
C GLN A 17 0.98 -15.23 15.72
N TYR A 18 0.90 -14.21 14.86
CA TYR A 18 -0.07 -14.13 13.76
C TYR A 18 0.29 -14.92 12.50
N ARG A 19 1.55 -15.35 12.34
CA ARG A 19 1.98 -15.97 11.08
C ARG A 19 1.28 -17.30 10.78
N ARG A 20 0.87 -18.09 11.78
CA ARG A 20 0.43 -19.48 11.56
C ARG A 20 -0.77 -19.68 10.62
N PHE A 21 -1.57 -18.67 10.31
CA PHE A 21 -2.91 -18.87 9.73
C PHE A 21 -3.20 -18.10 8.43
N CYS A 22 -2.39 -17.11 8.04
CA CYS A 22 -2.56 -16.36 6.79
C CYS A 22 -1.86 -16.98 5.58
N GLY A 23 -1.91 -18.31 5.46
CA GLY A 23 -1.16 -19.04 4.43
C GLY A 23 0.33 -19.21 4.74
N SER A 24 0.90 -18.51 5.73
CA SER A 24 2.29 -18.72 6.18
C SER A 24 2.39 -19.72 7.34
N ARG A 25 2.37 -21.02 7.09
CA ARG A 25 2.98 -21.94 8.07
C ARG A 25 4.50 -21.68 8.09
N SER A 26 4.95 -20.71 8.88
CA SER A 26 6.33 -20.67 9.36
C SER A 26 6.36 -21.35 10.72
N SER A 27 6.38 -22.69 10.75
CA SER A 27 6.74 -23.39 11.97
C SER A 27 8.23 -23.16 12.26
N ALA A 28 8.55 -22.86 13.51
CA ALA A 28 9.89 -22.66 14.05
C ALA A 28 10.73 -23.96 14.11
N SER A 29 10.51 -24.88 13.18
CA SER A 29 11.32 -26.08 12.96
C SER A 29 11.76 -26.10 11.50
N SER A 30 13.07 -25.97 11.33
CA SER A 30 13.98 -26.18 10.19
C SER A 30 13.56 -26.75 8.81
N ASP A 31 12.30 -27.02 8.46
CA ASP A 31 11.96 -27.84 7.26
C ASP A 31 10.88 -27.28 6.32
N ASP A 32 10.74 -25.95 6.16
CA ASP A 32 9.81 -25.36 5.18
C ASP A 32 10.52 -24.47 4.14
N TRP A 33 11.15 -25.13 3.15
CA TRP A 33 11.76 -24.53 1.93
C TRP A 33 10.78 -24.51 0.72
N TRP A 34 9.46 -24.57 0.96
CA TRP A 34 8.48 -24.96 -0.07
C TRP A 34 8.14 -23.90 -1.12
N SER A 35 8.35 -22.64 -0.82
CA SER A 35 7.99 -21.55 -1.72
C SER A 35 9.11 -21.04 -2.63
N PRO A 36 10.40 -21.06 -2.22
CA PRO A 36 11.47 -20.79 -3.16
C PRO A 36 11.56 -21.81 -4.32
N ALA A 37 11.17 -23.07 -4.06
CA ALA A 37 11.23 -24.15 -5.04
C ALA A 37 10.22 -24.00 -6.20
N LEU A 38 9.02 -23.44 -5.93
CA LEU A 38 7.98 -23.24 -6.93
C LEU A 38 8.38 -22.21 -7.99
N ILE A 39 9.00 -21.10 -7.56
CA ILE A 39 9.51 -20.06 -8.46
C ILE A 39 10.74 -20.56 -9.24
N LEU A 40 11.65 -21.32 -8.62
CA LEU A 40 12.80 -21.92 -9.31
C LEU A 40 12.41 -22.96 -10.37
N ALA A 41 11.32 -23.72 -10.16
CA ALA A 41 10.81 -24.68 -11.13
C ALA A 41 10.15 -24.02 -12.35
N ILE A 42 9.48 -22.88 -12.16
CA ILE A 42 8.86 -22.06 -13.23
C ILE A 42 9.92 -21.40 -14.12
N LEU A 43 11.07 -21.02 -13.55
CA LEU A 43 12.14 -20.33 -14.26
C LEU A 43 12.92 -21.25 -15.22
N ASN A 44 13.05 -22.55 -14.92
CA ASN A 44 13.86 -23.48 -15.73
C ASN A 44 13.14 -24.09 -16.94
N SER A 45 11.83 -23.86 -17.15
CA SER A 45 11.01 -24.54 -18.17
C SER A 45 10.73 -23.73 -19.45
N ILE A 46 11.28 -22.52 -19.60
CA ILE A 46 10.98 -21.61 -20.73
C ILE A 46 12.08 -21.69 -21.82
N PRO A 47 11.80 -22.19 -23.04
CA PRO A 47 12.74 -22.14 -24.17
C PRO A 47 12.88 -20.69 -24.68
N GLY A 48 14.11 -20.17 -24.82
CA GLY A 48 14.37 -18.81 -25.31
C GLY A 48 14.78 -17.78 -24.25
N TRP A 49 15.26 -18.25 -23.10
CA TRP A 49 15.66 -17.54 -21.87
C TRP A 49 16.78 -16.47 -21.97
N GLY A 50 17.03 -15.90 -23.15
CA GLY A 50 18.01 -14.83 -23.33
C GLY A 50 17.53 -13.47 -22.82
N ASN A 51 16.22 -13.19 -22.87
CA ASN A 51 15.71 -11.81 -22.83
C ASN A 51 14.62 -11.50 -21.77
N VAL A 52 14.20 -12.44 -20.92
CA VAL A 52 13.25 -12.19 -19.81
C VAL A 52 13.71 -12.95 -18.56
N ARG A 53 13.84 -12.27 -17.41
CA ARG A 53 14.55 -12.75 -16.21
C ARG A 53 13.75 -12.62 -14.90
N GLY A 54 12.42 -12.60 -14.95
CA GLY A 54 11.59 -12.76 -13.74
C GLY A 54 10.10 -12.90 -14.04
N ILE A 55 9.42 -13.83 -13.35
CA ILE A 55 7.96 -13.89 -13.25
C ILE A 55 7.65 -13.94 -11.75
N PHE A 56 6.91 -12.95 -11.25
CA PHE A 56 6.39 -12.93 -9.89
C PHE A 56 4.94 -13.41 -9.91
N VAL A 57 4.68 -14.48 -9.18
CA VAL A 57 3.35 -15.01 -8.95
C VAL A 57 2.98 -14.73 -7.50
N ASP A 58 1.99 -13.87 -7.26
CA ASP A 58 1.50 -13.62 -5.90
C ASP A 58 0.68 -14.83 -5.41
N PHE A 59 1.36 -15.76 -4.75
CA PHE A 59 0.74 -16.56 -3.69
C PHE A 59 1.23 -15.96 -2.39
N SER A 60 0.29 -15.52 -1.56
CA SER A 60 0.55 -14.93 -0.25
C SER A 60 1.85 -15.46 0.37
N THR A 61 2.83 -14.57 0.50
CA THR A 61 4.01 -14.62 1.38
C THR A 61 5.38 -15.03 0.86
N THR A 62 5.63 -15.36 -0.42
CA THR A 62 7.00 -15.72 -0.83
C THR A 62 7.71 -14.84 -1.85
N GLN A 63 8.77 -14.22 -1.33
CA GLN A 63 9.54 -13.16 -1.96
C GLN A 63 10.84 -13.74 -2.49
N LEU A 64 10.93 -13.88 -3.80
CA LEU A 64 12.18 -14.22 -4.48
C LEU A 64 12.73 -13.04 -5.28
N SER A 65 14.04 -13.09 -5.52
CA SER A 65 14.81 -12.02 -6.15
C SER A 65 14.24 -11.62 -7.51
N LEU A 66 13.80 -10.37 -7.64
CA LEU A 66 13.31 -9.79 -8.90
C LEU A 66 14.50 -9.43 -9.81
N GLY A 67 14.66 -10.13 -10.94
CA GLY A 67 15.65 -9.80 -11.98
C GLY A 67 15.22 -8.63 -12.88
N ASP A 68 16.10 -8.22 -13.81
CA ASP A 68 16.01 -7.02 -14.67
C ASP A 68 14.93 -7.07 -15.77
N ASN A 69 13.92 -7.92 -15.63
CA ASN A 69 12.82 -8.13 -16.59
C ASN A 69 11.65 -8.83 -15.88
N ALA A 70 11.29 -8.34 -14.69
CA ALA A 70 10.30 -8.98 -13.84
C ALA A 70 8.87 -8.67 -14.29
N VAL A 71 8.08 -9.74 -14.47
CA VAL A 71 6.66 -9.69 -14.79
C VAL A 71 5.84 -9.84 -13.50
N ALA A 72 4.93 -8.92 -13.20
CA ALA A 72 4.01 -9.03 -12.07
C ALA A 72 2.74 -9.79 -12.49
N LEU A 73 2.40 -10.85 -11.76
CA LEU A 73 1.13 -11.58 -11.89
C LEU A 73 0.36 -11.50 -10.59
N THR A 74 -0.76 -10.78 -10.60
CA THR A 74 -1.79 -10.89 -9.56
C THR A 74 -2.69 -12.06 -9.92
N MET A 75 -2.59 -13.17 -9.20
CA MET A 75 -3.42 -14.33 -9.45
C MET A 75 -4.03 -14.90 -8.18
N ALA A 76 -5.23 -15.43 -8.32
CA ALA A 76 -5.87 -16.26 -7.32
C ALA A 76 -5.74 -17.71 -7.75
N VAL A 77 -5.51 -18.58 -6.78
CA VAL A 77 -5.47 -20.01 -7.03
C VAL A 77 -6.41 -20.73 -6.07
N ASP A 78 -7.36 -21.44 -6.66
CA ASP A 78 -8.25 -22.37 -5.96
C ASP A 78 -7.65 -23.79 -6.04
N GLY A 79 -7.40 -24.42 -4.90
CA GLY A 79 -6.84 -25.76 -4.83
C GLY A 79 -6.95 -26.40 -3.43
N LYS A 80 -7.34 -27.68 -3.39
CA LYS A 80 -7.14 -28.54 -2.20
C LYS A 80 -5.64 -28.78 -2.01
N ASN A 81 -5.16 -28.83 -0.76
CA ASN A 81 -3.77 -29.15 -0.41
C ASN A 81 -3.31 -30.47 -1.09
N PHE A 82 -2.54 -30.36 -2.17
CA PHE A 82 -1.87 -31.48 -2.85
C PHE A 82 -0.35 -31.25 -2.87
N ASP A 83 0.42 -32.34 -2.86
CA ASP A 83 1.88 -32.30 -2.94
C ASP A 83 2.32 -31.90 -4.37
N VAL A 84 2.98 -30.76 -4.50
CA VAL A 84 3.37 -30.14 -5.78
C VAL A 84 4.86 -30.27 -6.11
N LYS A 85 5.60 -31.10 -5.36
CA LYS A 85 7.07 -31.25 -5.44
C LYS A 85 7.64 -31.49 -6.84
N ASN A 86 6.88 -32.13 -7.73
CA ASN A 86 7.36 -32.59 -9.04
C ASN A 86 6.52 -32.06 -10.22
N ALA A 87 5.73 -30.99 -10.03
CA ALA A 87 4.93 -30.42 -11.11
C ALA A 87 5.77 -29.48 -12.00
N THR A 88 5.69 -29.66 -13.32
CA THR A 88 6.29 -28.76 -14.32
C THR A 88 5.20 -27.88 -14.90
N TYR A 89 5.41 -26.57 -14.92
CA TYR A 89 4.43 -25.60 -15.40
C TYR A 89 4.97 -24.84 -16.61
N ASN A 90 4.10 -24.60 -17.60
CA ASN A 90 4.39 -23.76 -18.76
C ASN A 90 3.45 -22.56 -18.70
N ILE A 91 3.99 -21.36 -18.47
CA ILE A 91 3.25 -20.10 -18.55
C ILE A 91 3.54 -19.50 -19.91
N LEU A 92 2.51 -19.34 -20.74
CA LEU A 92 2.59 -18.59 -22.00
C LEU A 92 2.00 -17.20 -21.75
N GLY A 93 2.86 -16.19 -21.71
CA GLY A 93 2.44 -14.78 -21.63
C GLY A 93 2.15 -14.23 -23.02
N SER A 94 1.11 -13.41 -23.16
CA SER A 94 0.84 -12.62 -24.37
C SER A 94 0.76 -11.13 -24.02
N ASN A 95 1.48 -10.28 -24.76
CA ASN A 95 1.40 -8.82 -24.64
C ASN A 95 0.10 -8.33 -25.31
N GLU A 96 -0.67 -7.46 -24.63
CA GLU A 96 -1.97 -6.93 -25.08
C GLU A 96 -1.93 -6.20 -26.46
N THR A 97 -0.75 -5.96 -27.03
CA THR A 97 -0.57 -5.21 -28.29
C THR A 97 -0.30 -6.07 -29.53
N HIS A 98 -0.04 -7.38 -29.40
CA HIS A 98 0.23 -8.26 -30.56
C HIS A 98 -0.44 -9.62 -30.41
N HIS A 99 -1.52 -9.84 -31.16
CA HIS A 99 -2.13 -11.14 -31.33
C HIS A 99 -1.31 -12.00 -32.29
N ALA A 100 -0.47 -12.88 -31.76
CA ALA A 100 0.06 -14.02 -32.51
C ALA A 100 -0.32 -15.30 -31.76
N MET A 101 -1.24 -16.07 -32.35
CA MET A 101 -1.82 -17.27 -31.77
C MET A 101 -1.31 -18.49 -32.52
N TRP A 102 -0.38 -19.26 -31.93
CA TRP A 102 -0.08 -20.63 -32.35
C TRP A 102 0.35 -21.47 -31.14
N SER A 103 -0.47 -22.45 -30.74
CA SER A 103 -0.15 -23.87 -30.93
C SER A 103 -1.21 -24.77 -30.28
N ALA A 104 -1.41 -25.92 -30.90
CA ALA A 104 -2.26 -26.99 -30.41
C ALA A 104 -1.54 -27.79 -29.30
N ALA A 105 -1.93 -27.57 -28.04
CA ALA A 105 -1.75 -28.54 -26.96
C ALA A 105 -2.97 -28.51 -26.05
N THR A 106 -3.34 -29.67 -25.51
CA THR A 106 -4.43 -29.84 -24.54
C THR A 106 -4.18 -28.97 -23.30
N SER A 107 -5.05 -27.97 -23.12
CA SER A 107 -5.10 -26.91 -22.09
C SER A 107 -3.85 -26.03 -21.93
N GLN A 108 -3.66 -25.07 -22.85
CA GLN A 108 -2.82 -23.88 -22.60
C GLN A 108 -3.73 -22.72 -22.16
N THR A 109 -3.40 -22.06 -21.05
CA THR A 109 -4.08 -20.83 -20.58
C THR A 109 -3.12 -19.66 -20.73
N LEU A 110 -3.51 -18.66 -21.53
CA LEU A 110 -2.79 -17.39 -21.63
C LEU A 110 -3.13 -16.54 -20.41
N ILE A 111 -2.12 -16.13 -19.66
CA ILE A 111 -2.30 -15.29 -18.47
C ILE A 111 -1.84 -13.87 -18.82
N PRO A 112 -2.70 -12.84 -18.67
CA PRO A 112 -2.31 -11.47 -18.94
C PRO A 112 -1.28 -11.00 -17.90
N PHE A 113 -0.41 -10.10 -18.33
CA PHE A 113 0.59 -9.51 -17.45
C PHE A 113 0.79 -8.04 -17.75
N LYS A 114 1.22 -7.29 -16.72
CA LYS A 114 1.50 -5.86 -16.83
C LYS A 114 2.98 -5.66 -17.15
N MET A 115 3.26 -4.82 -18.14
CA MET A 115 4.61 -4.36 -18.43
C MET A 115 5.07 -3.34 -17.38
N ALA A 116 6.32 -3.46 -16.94
CA ALA A 116 6.96 -2.41 -16.15
C ALA A 116 7.03 -1.10 -16.94
N ARG A 117 7.11 0.02 -16.24
CA ARG A 117 7.20 1.34 -16.86
C ARG A 117 8.63 1.57 -17.33
N TYR A 118 8.76 2.19 -18.50
CA TYR A 118 10.06 2.62 -19.04
C TYR A 118 10.47 4.02 -18.60
N SER A 119 9.53 4.79 -18.06
CA SER A 119 9.75 6.17 -17.62
C SER A 119 8.95 6.45 -16.36
N SER A 120 9.50 7.30 -15.50
CA SER A 120 8.83 7.79 -14.30
C SER A 120 8.50 9.28 -14.44
N PRO A 121 7.33 9.74 -13.95
CA PRO A 121 7.00 11.17 -13.91
C PRO A 121 7.89 11.99 -12.97
N SER A 122 8.58 11.33 -12.03
CA SER A 122 9.54 11.94 -11.11
C SER A 122 10.68 10.97 -10.79
N PRO A 123 11.90 11.45 -10.47
CA PRO A 123 12.95 10.59 -9.93
C PRO A 123 12.56 9.90 -8.62
N VAL A 124 11.61 10.45 -7.85
CA VAL A 124 11.13 9.90 -6.59
C VAL A 124 9.65 9.54 -6.71
N ILE A 125 9.36 8.24 -6.70
CA ILE A 125 7.99 7.73 -6.63
C ILE A 125 7.64 7.37 -5.20
N ILE A 126 6.48 7.83 -4.73
CA ILE A 126 5.92 7.45 -3.44
C ILE A 126 4.75 6.53 -3.69
N CYS A 127 4.95 5.23 -3.46
CA CYS A 127 3.94 4.20 -3.59
C CYS A 127 3.04 4.23 -2.36
N ILE A 128 1.76 4.49 -2.58
CA ILE A 128 0.72 4.53 -1.55
C ILE A 128 -0.14 3.28 -1.66
N SER A 129 -0.26 2.57 -0.54
CA SER A 129 -1.05 1.34 -0.41
C SER A 129 -2.53 1.53 -0.81
N PRO A 130 -3.26 0.43 -1.10
CA PRO A 130 -4.62 0.51 -1.62
C PRO A 130 -5.57 1.28 -0.69
N GLN A 131 -6.18 2.34 -1.23
CA GLN A 131 -7.23 3.10 -0.56
C GLN A 131 -8.57 2.36 -0.66
N PHE A 132 -9.32 2.31 0.42
CA PHE A 132 -10.63 1.65 0.48
C PHE A 132 -11.59 2.52 1.28
N VAL A 133 -12.78 2.74 0.72
CA VAL A 133 -13.82 3.63 1.24
C VAL A 133 -13.22 4.92 1.81
N ALA A 134 -12.23 5.45 1.08
CA ALA A 134 -11.46 6.59 1.55
C ALA A 134 -12.33 7.85 1.46
N GLU A 135 -12.31 8.65 2.53
CA GLU A 135 -13.10 9.90 2.64
C GLU A 135 -12.27 11.08 3.22
N GLN A 136 -11.04 10.83 3.69
CA GLN A 136 -10.15 11.85 4.27
C GLN A 136 -9.39 12.64 3.20
N TRP A 137 -10.09 13.48 2.44
CA TRP A 137 -9.45 14.25 1.36
C TRP A 137 -8.40 15.25 1.86
N GLN A 138 -8.52 15.76 3.09
CA GLN A 138 -7.57 16.70 3.71
C GLN A 138 -6.16 16.08 3.85
N MET A 139 -6.12 14.79 4.19
CA MET A 139 -4.88 14.02 4.32
C MET A 139 -4.19 13.87 2.98
N PHE A 140 -4.97 13.57 1.93
CA PHE A 140 -4.44 13.52 0.58
C PHE A 140 -3.91 14.87 0.12
N LEU A 141 -4.64 15.97 0.35
CA LEU A 141 -4.14 17.30 -0.01
C LEU A 141 -2.80 17.58 0.67
N MET A 142 -2.70 17.29 1.96
CA MET A 142 -1.45 17.43 2.71
C MET A 142 -0.31 16.66 2.05
N HIS A 143 -0.51 15.37 1.76
CA HIS A 143 0.52 14.52 1.20
C HIS A 143 0.88 14.91 -0.24
N VAL A 144 -0.11 15.11 -1.11
CA VAL A 144 0.10 15.32 -2.54
C VAL A 144 0.82 16.63 -2.82
N HIS A 145 0.48 17.73 -2.15
CA HIS A 145 1.18 18.99 -2.33
C HIS A 145 2.57 18.98 -1.66
N THR A 146 2.72 18.32 -0.51
CA THR A 146 4.05 18.13 0.12
C THR A 146 4.96 17.34 -0.82
N ALA A 147 4.45 16.25 -1.39
CA ALA A 147 5.20 15.45 -2.34
C ALA A 147 5.61 16.27 -3.57
N HIS A 148 4.65 16.96 -4.18
CA HIS A 148 4.88 17.82 -5.35
C HIS A 148 5.93 18.91 -5.06
N ARG A 149 5.82 19.59 -3.91
CA ARG A 149 6.76 20.65 -3.48
C ARG A 149 8.20 20.18 -3.44
N PHE A 150 8.43 18.93 -3.02
CA PHE A 150 9.75 18.34 -2.88
C PHE A 150 10.16 17.44 -4.05
N GLY A 151 9.43 17.54 -5.17
CA GLY A 151 9.75 16.85 -6.42
C GLY A 151 9.43 15.36 -6.41
N GLY A 152 8.58 14.88 -5.51
CA GLY A 152 8.05 13.51 -5.51
C GLY A 152 6.75 13.40 -6.29
N HIS A 153 6.39 12.18 -6.67
CA HIS A 153 5.13 11.86 -7.34
C HIS A 153 4.42 10.71 -6.64
N LEU A 154 3.13 10.87 -6.33
CA LEU A 154 2.36 9.82 -5.67
C LEU A 154 1.87 8.78 -6.70
N HIS A 155 2.08 7.50 -6.42
CA HIS A 155 1.42 6.40 -7.11
C HIS A 155 0.44 5.74 -6.14
N VAL A 156 -0.86 5.93 -6.37
CA VAL A 156 -1.91 5.55 -5.41
C VAL A 156 -2.77 4.45 -5.97
N TYR A 157 -2.78 3.31 -5.28
CA TYR A 157 -3.69 2.22 -5.58
C TYR A 157 -5.07 2.50 -4.98
N ILE A 158 -6.12 2.27 -5.75
CA ILE A 158 -7.51 2.46 -5.30
C ILE A 158 -8.24 1.13 -5.37
N THR A 159 -8.84 0.69 -4.27
CA THR A 159 -9.86 -0.36 -4.27
C THR A 159 -11.23 0.29 -4.32
N SER A 160 -11.50 1.21 -3.39
CA SER A 160 -12.73 1.99 -3.36
C SER A 160 -12.54 3.33 -2.66
N ILE A 161 -13.34 4.33 -3.02
CA ILE A 161 -13.17 5.71 -2.54
C ILE A 161 -14.45 6.51 -2.74
N VAL A 162 -14.77 7.45 -1.84
CA VAL A 162 -15.93 8.34 -1.99
C VAL A 162 -15.83 9.12 -3.30
N ARG A 163 -16.92 9.16 -4.07
CA ARG A 163 -16.92 9.67 -5.45
C ARG A 163 -16.41 11.10 -5.59
N SER A 164 -16.84 12.03 -4.75
CA SER A 164 -16.37 13.42 -4.84
C SER A 164 -14.88 13.56 -4.52
N TYR A 165 -14.36 12.70 -3.64
CA TYR A 165 -12.92 12.63 -3.38
C TYR A 165 -12.17 11.96 -4.54
N PHE A 166 -12.73 10.93 -5.18
CA PHE A 166 -12.17 10.38 -6.42
C PHE A 166 -12.10 11.42 -7.54
N ASP A 167 -13.16 12.21 -7.72
CA ASP A 167 -13.22 13.28 -8.74
C ASP A 167 -12.15 14.35 -8.47
N LEU A 168 -11.92 14.69 -7.18
CA LEU A 168 -10.80 15.54 -6.77
C LEU A 168 -9.45 14.92 -7.17
N MET A 169 -9.21 13.65 -6.84
CA MET A 169 -7.96 12.96 -7.19
C MET A 169 -7.75 12.85 -8.71
N LYS A 170 -8.82 12.65 -9.49
CA LYS A 170 -8.77 12.65 -10.96
C LYS A 170 -8.27 13.98 -11.51
N GLU A 171 -8.69 15.09 -10.93
CA GLU A 171 -8.21 16.40 -11.36
C GLU A 171 -6.73 16.60 -10.97
N TYR A 172 -6.29 16.15 -9.80
CA TYR A 172 -4.88 16.19 -9.42
C TYR A 172 -3.99 15.28 -10.29
N GLU A 173 -4.47 14.09 -10.66
CA GLU A 173 -3.82 13.21 -11.63
C GLU A 173 -3.69 13.92 -12.99
N ARG A 174 -4.76 14.56 -13.48
CA ARG A 174 -4.74 15.34 -14.74
C ARG A 174 -3.70 16.46 -14.72
N GLN A 175 -3.46 17.04 -13.55
CA GLN A 175 -2.48 18.12 -13.33
C GLN A 175 -1.06 17.60 -13.08
N GLY A 176 -0.84 16.29 -13.10
CA GLY A 176 0.49 15.68 -13.00
C GLY A 176 1.02 15.55 -11.57
N TYR A 177 0.16 15.61 -10.55
CA TYR A 177 0.57 15.47 -9.14
C TYR A 177 0.74 14.01 -8.71
N MET A 178 0.00 13.12 -9.36
CA MET A 178 -0.06 11.73 -8.99
C MET A 178 -0.53 10.85 -10.15
N THR A 179 -0.44 9.54 -9.93
CA THR A 179 -1.05 8.51 -10.76
C THR A 179 -1.95 7.67 -9.88
N MET A 180 -3.19 7.47 -10.31
CA MET A 180 -4.08 6.49 -9.72
C MET A 180 -4.01 5.20 -10.50
N ASP A 181 -3.90 4.08 -9.78
CA ASP A 181 -3.88 2.74 -10.36
C ASP A 181 -4.95 1.86 -9.71
N PHE A 182 -5.40 0.87 -10.46
CA PHE A 182 -6.44 -0.03 -10.00
C PHE A 182 -5.87 -1.03 -9.01
N TRP A 183 -6.57 -1.25 -7.88
CA TRP A 183 -6.33 -2.40 -7.01
C TRP A 183 -7.58 -3.24 -6.91
N LEU A 184 -7.58 -4.30 -7.72
CA LEU A 184 -8.75 -5.14 -7.95
C LEU A 184 -8.93 -6.13 -6.80
N ARG A 185 -10.18 -6.26 -6.35
CA ARG A 185 -10.59 -7.42 -5.56
C ARG A 185 -10.54 -8.67 -6.40
N MET A 186 -10.19 -9.78 -5.77
CA MET A 186 -10.17 -11.11 -6.38
C MET A 186 -11.62 -11.61 -6.48
N LYS A 187 -12.14 -11.74 -7.71
CA LYS A 187 -13.46 -12.30 -7.98
C LYS A 187 -13.33 -13.46 -8.96
N PHE A 188 -14.17 -14.48 -8.81
CA PHE A 188 -14.22 -15.63 -9.71
C PHE A 188 -15.40 -15.50 -10.66
N ALA A 189 -15.19 -15.73 -11.95
CA ALA A 189 -16.29 -15.78 -12.92
C ALA A 189 -17.21 -16.98 -12.66
N ASN A 190 -16.60 -18.12 -12.32
CA ASN A 190 -17.26 -19.34 -11.88
C ASN A 190 -16.58 -19.80 -10.59
N SER A 191 -17.34 -19.97 -9.51
CA SER A 191 -16.87 -20.57 -8.26
C SER A 191 -17.46 -21.99 -8.14
N GLU A 192 -16.62 -23.03 -8.06
CA GLU A 192 -17.09 -24.38 -7.75
C GLU A 192 -17.58 -24.52 -6.30
N THR A 193 -17.09 -23.63 -5.42
CA THR A 193 -17.53 -23.53 -4.03
C THR A 193 -18.16 -22.16 -3.77
N PRO A 194 -19.41 -22.08 -3.29
CA PRO A 194 -20.04 -20.80 -2.95
C PRO A 194 -19.48 -20.18 -1.65
N TYR A 195 -18.45 -20.79 -1.07
CA TYR A 195 -17.95 -20.48 0.27
C TYR A 195 -16.53 -19.91 0.30
N PHE A 196 -15.82 -19.87 -0.83
CA PHE A 196 -14.46 -19.33 -0.85
C PHE A 196 -14.46 -17.86 -1.29
N GLU A 197 -14.44 -16.98 -0.30
CA GLU A 197 -14.20 -15.54 -0.49
C GLU A 197 -12.71 -15.24 -0.25
N PRO A 198 -11.90 -15.05 -1.32
CA PRO A 198 -10.45 -14.93 -1.20
C PRO A 198 -10.04 -13.63 -0.50
N ASN A 199 -10.78 -12.54 -0.68
CA ASN A 199 -10.37 -11.24 -0.16
C ASN A 199 -10.35 -11.24 1.38
N GLY A 200 -11.35 -11.87 2.02
CA GLY A 200 -11.39 -12.01 3.49
C GLY A 200 -10.24 -12.83 4.10
N ASN A 201 -9.49 -13.58 3.29
CA ASN A 201 -8.37 -14.42 3.73
C ASN A 201 -6.99 -13.82 3.41
N ILE A 202 -6.95 -12.59 2.89
CA ILE A 202 -5.70 -11.88 2.61
C ILE A 202 -5.45 -10.86 3.71
N GLU A 203 -4.22 -10.76 4.19
CA GLU A 203 -3.90 -9.78 5.20
C GLU A 203 -3.92 -8.36 4.60
N TRP A 204 -4.49 -7.41 5.34
CA TRP A 204 -4.39 -5.98 5.04
C TRP A 204 -4.81 -5.60 3.62
N ARG A 205 -5.83 -6.25 3.05
CA ARG A 205 -6.32 -5.99 1.67
C ARG A 205 -5.21 -6.08 0.61
N ASN A 206 -4.26 -6.96 0.84
CA ASN A 206 -3.12 -7.22 -0.03
C ASN A 206 -2.16 -6.02 -0.19
N GLN A 207 -1.97 -5.23 0.87
CA GLN A 207 -1.07 -4.06 0.86
C GLN A 207 0.36 -4.39 0.39
N ALA A 208 0.94 -5.48 0.88
CA ALA A 208 2.31 -5.86 0.53
C ALA A 208 2.49 -6.16 -0.98
N SER A 209 1.46 -6.73 -1.61
CA SER A 209 1.50 -7.00 -3.04
C SER A 209 1.30 -5.75 -3.87
N ALA A 210 0.53 -4.76 -3.41
CA ALA A 210 0.46 -3.46 -4.06
C ALA A 210 1.80 -2.72 -4.03
N GLU A 211 2.49 -2.75 -2.89
CA GLU A 211 3.84 -2.20 -2.77
C GLU A 211 4.84 -2.95 -3.67
N THR A 212 4.69 -4.28 -3.80
CA THR A 212 5.51 -5.10 -4.70
C THR A 212 5.24 -4.78 -6.18
N ASP A 213 3.97 -4.62 -6.57
CA ASP A 213 3.60 -4.19 -7.92
C ASP A 213 4.22 -2.82 -8.25
N CYS A 214 4.19 -1.87 -7.30
CA CYS A 214 4.81 -0.55 -7.51
C CYS A 214 6.33 -0.64 -7.64
N LEU A 215 7.00 -1.46 -6.82
CA LEU A 215 8.43 -1.74 -6.95
C LEU A 215 8.76 -2.26 -8.35
N LEU A 216 7.95 -3.19 -8.86
CA LEU A 216 8.12 -3.79 -10.18
C LEU A 216 7.87 -2.78 -11.30
N GLN A 217 6.79 -1.99 -11.20
CA GLN A 217 6.45 -0.98 -12.19
C GLN A 217 7.57 0.04 -12.38
N TYR A 218 8.27 0.44 -11.30
CA TYR A 218 9.27 1.51 -11.36
C TYR A 218 10.71 1.05 -11.16
N LYS A 219 10.98 -0.26 -11.15
CA LYS A 219 12.31 -0.85 -10.85
C LYS A 219 13.45 -0.25 -11.68
N GLU A 220 13.16 0.09 -12.94
CA GLU A 220 14.12 0.65 -13.89
C GLU A 220 13.77 2.08 -14.33
N ALA A 221 12.67 2.64 -13.80
CA ALA A 221 12.14 3.92 -14.25
C ALA A 221 12.39 5.06 -13.25
N ALA A 222 12.54 4.76 -11.96
CA ALA A 222 12.71 5.73 -10.89
C ALA A 222 14.08 5.58 -10.20
N GLU A 223 14.62 6.70 -9.70
CA GLU A 223 15.87 6.71 -8.91
C GLU A 223 15.62 6.18 -7.49
N TYR A 224 14.48 6.58 -6.92
CA TYR A 224 14.05 6.17 -5.59
C TYR A 224 12.56 5.83 -5.55
N ILE A 225 12.23 4.81 -4.77
CA ILE A 225 10.85 4.47 -4.42
C ILE A 225 10.68 4.55 -2.91
N ALA A 226 9.68 5.28 -2.45
CA ALA A 226 9.24 5.32 -1.06
C ALA A 226 7.96 4.47 -0.91
N PHE A 227 7.91 3.60 0.09
CA PHE A 227 6.71 2.80 0.40
C PHE A 227 6.02 3.38 1.63
N PHE A 228 5.14 4.35 1.41
CA PHE A 228 4.48 5.12 2.47
C PHE A 228 2.98 4.83 2.48
N ASP A 229 2.31 4.98 3.63
CA ASP A 229 0.85 5.04 3.64
C ASP A 229 0.37 6.46 3.28
N MET A 230 -0.91 6.63 2.95
CA MET A 230 -1.47 7.95 2.60
C MET A 230 -1.27 8.97 3.73
N ASP A 231 -1.19 8.49 4.97
CA ASP A 231 -0.98 9.27 6.18
C ASP A 231 0.47 9.38 6.64
N ASP A 232 1.45 8.87 5.87
CA ASP A 232 2.89 9.00 6.15
C ASP A 232 3.53 10.12 5.31
N ILE A 233 3.58 11.34 5.83
CA ILE A 233 4.14 12.49 5.11
C ILE A 233 5.58 12.75 5.55
N LEU A 234 6.50 12.83 4.59
CA LEU A 234 7.90 13.19 4.84
C LEU A 234 8.16 14.65 4.49
N PHE A 235 8.67 15.44 5.44
CA PHE A 235 9.22 16.76 5.15
C PHE A 235 10.74 16.69 5.15
N PRO A 236 11.44 16.95 4.02
CA PRO A 236 12.89 17.00 3.98
C PRO A 236 13.43 18.04 4.97
N LYS A 237 14.47 17.65 5.72
CA LYS A 237 15.02 18.52 6.77
C LYS A 237 16.07 19.45 6.22
N ASN A 238 17.03 18.89 5.47
CA ASN A 238 18.27 19.59 5.11
C ASN A 238 18.26 20.06 3.65
N HIS A 239 17.52 19.39 2.78
CA HIS A 239 17.56 19.64 1.34
C HIS A 239 16.26 20.23 0.78
N ALA A 240 16.32 20.73 -0.46
CA ALA A 240 15.18 21.38 -1.11
C ALA A 240 14.27 20.38 -1.83
N THR A 241 14.75 19.15 -2.08
CA THR A 241 14.00 18.08 -2.74
C THR A 241 14.25 16.74 -2.07
N TYR A 242 13.35 15.77 -2.29
CA TYR A 242 13.57 14.39 -1.85
C TYR A 242 14.81 13.76 -2.50
N LEU A 243 15.04 14.03 -3.78
CA LEU A 243 16.18 13.49 -4.51
C LEU A 243 17.51 13.86 -3.84
N GLU A 244 17.68 15.14 -3.50
CA GLU A 244 18.86 15.63 -2.79
C GLU A 244 19.00 15.04 -1.39
N GLU A 245 17.91 14.99 -0.62
CA GLU A 245 17.90 14.43 0.75
C GLU A 245 18.32 12.95 0.72
N PHE A 246 17.75 12.15 -0.18
CA PHE A 246 18.08 10.73 -0.29
C PHE A 246 19.50 10.51 -0.80
N ASN A 247 19.93 11.28 -1.81
CA ASN A 247 21.31 11.22 -2.28
C ASN A 247 22.31 11.49 -1.16
N ALA A 248 22.06 12.50 -0.31
CA ALA A 248 22.91 12.81 0.83
C ALA A 248 23.01 11.63 1.82
N GLU A 249 21.91 10.96 2.12
CA GLU A 249 21.92 9.79 3.02
C GLU A 249 22.68 8.59 2.42
N TRP A 250 22.56 8.36 1.11
CA TRP A 250 23.34 7.33 0.42
C TRP A 250 24.82 7.69 0.26
N LEU A 251 25.21 8.97 0.27
CA LEU A 251 26.62 9.34 0.33
C LEU A 251 27.25 8.95 1.68
N ILE A 252 26.47 9.02 2.77
CA ILE A 252 26.93 8.61 4.10
C ILE A 252 27.07 7.08 4.20
N GLN A 253 26.13 6.33 3.60
CA GLN A 253 26.20 4.87 3.54
C GLN A 253 25.98 4.35 2.11
N PRO A 254 27.02 4.31 1.26
CA PRO A 254 26.90 3.95 -0.15
C PRO A 254 26.41 2.53 -0.41
N ASN A 255 26.62 1.61 0.53
CA ASN A 255 26.16 0.22 0.47
C ASN A 255 24.75 0.02 1.07
N ALA A 256 24.05 1.08 1.47
CA ALA A 256 22.72 0.93 2.02
C ALA A 256 21.74 0.34 0.98
N SER A 257 20.94 -0.63 1.41
CA SER A 257 19.87 -1.23 0.61
C SER A 257 18.59 -0.40 0.70
N SER A 258 18.32 0.19 1.87
CA SER A 258 17.21 1.13 2.10
C SER A 258 17.53 2.18 3.16
N LEU A 259 16.77 3.27 3.14
CA LEU A 259 16.68 4.28 4.20
C LEU A 259 15.39 4.05 4.99
N LEU A 260 15.50 3.77 6.28
CA LEU A 260 14.38 3.59 7.20
C LEU A 260 14.11 4.89 7.96
N TYR A 261 13.01 5.54 7.63
CA TYR A 261 12.51 6.72 8.34
C TYR A 261 11.56 6.27 9.44
N GLY A 262 11.87 6.62 10.69
CA GLY A 262 10.98 6.36 11.83
C GLY A 262 9.63 7.07 11.67
N ARG A 263 8.58 6.51 12.28
CA ARG A 263 7.21 7.03 12.14
C ARG A 263 6.73 7.64 13.44
N ARG A 264 6.38 8.93 13.46
CA ARG A 264 5.80 9.57 14.65
C ARG A 264 4.33 9.87 14.45
N GLU A 265 3.52 9.48 15.41
CA GLU A 265 2.08 9.71 15.37
C GLU A 265 1.78 11.19 15.58
N HIS A 266 0.85 11.72 14.79
CA HIS A 266 0.36 13.08 14.85
C HIS A 266 -1.17 13.16 14.88
N GLU A 267 -1.67 14.22 15.48
CA GLU A 267 -3.06 14.69 15.34
C GLU A 267 -3.06 16.10 14.76
N PHE A 268 -4.11 16.46 14.02
CA PHE A 268 -4.32 17.82 13.51
C PHE A 268 -5.81 18.15 13.51
N VAL A 269 -6.12 19.44 13.44
CA VAL A 269 -7.50 19.90 13.27
C VAL A 269 -7.78 20.05 11.78
N LYS A 270 -8.68 19.23 11.24
CA LYS A 270 -9.00 19.27 9.82
C LYS A 270 -10.02 20.36 9.50
N ALA A 271 -9.87 20.90 8.30
CA ALA A 271 -10.85 21.80 7.70
C ALA A 271 -12.11 21.01 7.26
N GLU A 272 -13.29 21.59 7.49
CA GLU A 272 -14.56 20.94 7.15
C GLU A 272 -14.94 21.15 5.68
N THR A 273 -14.37 22.16 5.02
CA THR A 273 -14.62 22.46 3.61
C THR A 273 -13.31 22.75 2.90
N LEU A 274 -13.27 22.56 1.58
CA LEU A 274 -12.10 22.95 0.79
C LEU A 274 -11.84 24.46 0.88
N SER A 275 -12.89 25.27 1.03
CA SER A 275 -12.77 26.73 1.16
C SER A 275 -12.11 27.18 2.46
N SER A 276 -12.24 26.39 3.53
CA SER A 276 -11.61 26.65 4.82
C SER A 276 -10.29 25.90 5.00
N PHE A 277 -9.86 25.11 4.01
CA PHE A 277 -8.59 24.40 4.09
C PHE A 277 -7.44 25.39 3.93
N SER A 278 -6.49 25.34 4.86
CA SER A 278 -5.22 26.05 4.83
C SER A 278 -4.12 25.12 5.34
N PHE A 279 -3.01 25.08 4.59
CA PHE A 279 -1.79 24.38 4.99
C PHE A 279 -1.14 25.00 6.23
N HIS A 280 -1.14 26.33 6.32
CA HIS A 280 -0.67 27.02 7.50
C HIS A 280 -1.47 26.63 8.74
N GLU A 281 -2.81 26.66 8.68
CA GLU A 281 -3.65 26.20 9.79
C GLU A 281 -3.46 24.71 10.10
N LEU A 282 -3.35 23.87 9.07
CA LEU A 282 -3.10 22.43 9.24
C LEU A 282 -1.79 22.19 10.01
N VAL A 283 -0.67 22.77 9.54
CA VAL A 283 0.66 22.57 10.13
C VAL A 283 0.75 23.15 11.54
N THR A 284 0.18 24.34 11.76
CA THR A 284 0.15 24.95 13.11
C THR A 284 -0.72 24.19 14.10
N SER A 285 -1.71 23.43 13.62
CA SER A 285 -2.53 22.56 14.46
C SER A 285 -1.91 21.18 14.75
N LEU A 286 -0.81 20.82 14.06
CA LEU A 286 -0.15 19.52 14.26
C LEU A 286 0.38 19.40 15.69
N ARG A 287 0.10 18.24 16.28
CA ARG A 287 0.60 17.86 17.60
C ARG A 287 1.20 16.47 17.53
N SER A 288 2.32 16.28 18.21
CA SER A 288 3.14 15.07 18.06
C SER A 288 3.07 14.17 19.28
N SER A 289 3.03 12.87 19.04
CA SER A 289 3.27 11.88 20.08
C SER A 289 4.74 11.85 20.52
N LYS A 290 4.99 11.38 21.75
CA LYS A 290 6.35 11.32 22.33
C LYS A 290 7.23 10.28 21.63
N LEU A 291 6.65 9.17 21.16
CA LEU A 291 7.40 8.01 20.68
C LEU A 291 7.48 7.96 19.15
N VAL A 292 8.63 7.56 18.65
CA VAL A 292 8.80 7.13 17.25
C VAL A 292 8.56 5.63 17.18
N LYS A 293 7.62 5.21 16.35
CA LYS A 293 7.26 3.82 16.10
C LYS A 293 8.01 3.27 14.89
N ARG A 294 7.67 2.03 14.53
CA ARG A 294 8.17 1.34 13.34
C ARG A 294 7.97 2.20 12.10
N GLY A 295 9.07 2.42 11.39
CA GLY A 295 9.15 3.28 10.22
C GLY A 295 8.66 2.67 8.92
N LYS A 296 8.87 3.44 7.84
CA LYS A 296 8.76 3.01 6.44
C LYS A 296 10.08 3.25 5.72
N VAL A 297 10.24 2.66 4.53
CA VAL A 297 11.49 2.71 3.80
C VAL A 297 11.42 3.46 2.48
N VAL A 298 12.54 4.08 2.14
CA VAL A 298 12.89 4.57 0.81
C VAL A 298 14.00 3.68 0.28
N VAL A 299 13.93 3.29 -1.00
CA VAL A 299 14.83 2.30 -1.59
C VAL A 299 15.40 2.79 -2.90
N LYS A 300 16.61 2.32 -3.24
CA LYS A 300 17.11 2.32 -4.62
C LYS A 300 16.52 1.10 -5.33
N PRO A 301 15.64 1.25 -6.33
CA PRO A 301 14.89 0.12 -6.88
C PRO A 301 15.79 -0.96 -7.49
N THR A 302 16.91 -0.55 -8.09
CA THR A 302 17.95 -1.44 -8.66
C THR A 302 18.69 -2.28 -7.62
N ARG A 303 18.57 -1.97 -6.33
CA ARG A 303 19.21 -2.68 -5.21
C ARG A 303 18.20 -3.34 -4.27
N TYR A 304 16.91 -3.25 -4.58
CA TYR A 304 15.83 -3.74 -3.73
C TYR A 304 14.99 -4.76 -4.49
N ASN A 305 14.94 -5.98 -3.96
CA ASN A 305 14.36 -7.13 -4.67
C ASN A 305 13.09 -7.68 -4.02
N SER A 306 12.71 -7.15 -2.86
CA SER A 306 11.48 -7.53 -2.18
C SER A 306 11.06 -6.40 -1.26
N THR A 307 9.77 -6.22 -1.00
CA THR A 307 9.25 -5.21 -0.07
C THR A 307 8.11 -5.80 0.78
N TRP A 308 7.72 -5.11 1.84
CA TRP A 308 6.57 -5.47 2.67
C TRP A 308 6.03 -4.19 3.30
N ILE A 309 4.87 -4.28 3.96
CA ILE A 309 4.09 -3.18 4.57
C ILE A 309 4.94 -2.10 5.28
N HIS A 310 6.10 -2.47 5.85
CA HIS A 310 7.03 -1.49 6.43
C HIS A 310 8.41 -1.50 5.75
N TYR A 311 8.93 -2.69 5.49
CA TYR A 311 10.23 -2.99 4.90
C TYR A 311 10.36 -4.49 4.66
N SER A 312 11.23 -4.90 3.74
CA SER A 312 11.51 -6.31 3.48
C SER A 312 12.04 -7.05 4.71
N GLN A 313 11.53 -8.27 4.92
CA GLN A 313 12.06 -9.18 5.95
C GLN A 313 13.32 -9.93 5.49
N HIS A 314 13.62 -9.91 4.19
CA HIS A 314 14.78 -10.58 3.59
C HIS A 314 15.94 -9.62 3.32
N GLU A 315 15.77 -8.34 3.61
CA GLU A 315 16.85 -7.35 3.55
C GLU A 315 17.83 -7.57 4.70
N ASP A 316 19.13 -7.50 4.39
CA ASP A 316 20.17 -7.50 5.41
C ASP A 316 20.08 -6.24 6.27
N HIS A 317 19.75 -6.43 7.55
CA HIS A 317 19.65 -5.37 8.55
C HIS A 317 20.92 -4.53 8.69
N SER A 318 22.11 -5.06 8.36
CA SER A 318 23.37 -4.31 8.40
C SER A 318 23.46 -3.24 7.30
N THR A 319 22.75 -3.46 6.20
CA THR A 319 22.68 -2.56 5.05
C THR A 319 21.48 -1.62 5.10
N ARG A 320 20.62 -1.73 6.11
CA ARG A 320 19.50 -0.81 6.32
C ARG A 320 19.94 0.41 7.09
N ARG A 321 20.02 1.55 6.42
CA ARG A 321 20.36 2.82 7.06
C ARG A 321 19.16 3.36 7.83
N ARG A 322 19.28 3.56 9.13
CA ARG A 322 18.23 4.22 9.94
C ARG A 322 18.43 5.72 9.91
N ILE A 323 17.34 6.45 9.66
CA ILE A 323 17.33 7.91 9.68
C ILE A 323 16.76 8.37 11.01
N ASP A 324 17.58 9.05 11.80
CA ASP A 324 17.19 9.55 13.13
C ASP A 324 16.29 10.78 13.03
N SER A 325 16.48 11.62 12.00
CA SER A 325 15.71 12.83 11.75
C SER A 325 15.88 13.25 10.28
N PRO A 326 14.81 13.64 9.56
CA PRO A 326 13.43 13.78 10.02
C PRO A 326 12.73 12.43 10.26
N SER A 327 11.59 12.46 10.96
CA SER A 327 10.69 11.31 11.06
C SER A 327 9.44 11.56 10.21
N LEU A 328 8.73 10.50 9.83
CA LEU A 328 7.48 10.61 9.09
C LEU A 328 6.41 11.23 10.00
N VAL A 329 5.76 12.26 9.47
CA VAL A 329 4.54 12.82 10.04
C VAL A 329 3.41 11.84 9.74
N HIS A 330 3.23 10.85 10.63
CA HIS A 330 2.15 9.87 10.50
C HIS A 330 0.87 10.36 11.14
N VAL A 331 -0.10 10.73 10.32
CA VAL A 331 -1.28 11.42 10.80
C VAL A 331 -2.39 10.44 11.15
N GLN A 332 -2.44 10.12 12.42
CA GLN A 332 -3.32 9.11 12.94
C GLN A 332 -4.72 9.66 13.30
N ARG A 333 -4.82 10.96 13.57
CA ARG A 333 -6.05 11.60 14.09
C ARG A 333 -6.37 12.93 13.39
N PRO A 334 -7.16 12.89 12.32
CA PRO A 334 -7.84 14.07 11.82
C PRO A 334 -9.00 14.45 12.76
N LEU A 335 -8.87 15.56 13.50
CA LEU A 335 -9.88 16.02 14.45
C LEU A 335 -10.84 17.00 13.79
N GLN A 336 -12.14 16.74 13.90
CA GLN A 336 -13.17 17.67 13.46
C GLN A 336 -13.32 18.80 14.49
N LYS A 337 -13.25 20.05 14.02
CA LYS A 337 -13.29 21.25 14.88
C LYS A 337 -14.53 21.32 15.78
N HIS A 338 -15.69 20.91 15.24
CA HIS A 338 -16.99 21.03 15.92
C HIS A 338 -17.62 19.68 16.31
N SER A 339 -16.81 18.61 16.44
CA SER A 339 -17.29 17.29 16.85
C SER A 339 -16.83 16.88 18.25
N SER A 340 -17.55 15.94 18.84
CA SER A 340 -17.11 15.24 20.06
C SER A 340 -15.85 14.40 19.85
N ASN A 341 -15.45 14.13 18.59
CA ASN A 341 -14.27 13.34 18.22
C ASN A 341 -14.19 12.02 19.01
N ASN A 342 -15.32 11.32 19.12
CA ASN A 342 -15.47 10.14 19.99
C ASN A 342 -14.43 9.04 19.72
N MET A 343 -13.83 8.98 18.53
CA MET A 343 -12.73 8.06 18.20
C MET A 343 -11.52 8.21 19.12
N THR A 344 -11.27 9.41 19.65
CA THR A 344 -10.22 9.67 20.64
C THR A 344 -10.46 8.97 21.99
N LYS A 345 -11.69 8.53 22.28
CA LYS A 345 -12.03 7.78 23.50
C LYS A 345 -11.65 6.30 23.36
N LEU A 346 -11.74 5.74 22.15
CA LEU A 346 -11.43 4.33 21.86
C LEU A 346 -9.93 4.07 21.90
N TRP A 347 -9.15 4.97 21.29
CA TRP A 347 -7.70 4.88 21.31
C TRP A 347 -7.16 6.06 22.12
N ARG A 348 -6.52 5.80 23.26
CA ARG A 348 -5.95 6.86 24.09
C ARG A 348 -4.48 7.04 23.76
N MET A 349 -4.13 8.22 23.27
CA MET A 349 -2.75 8.62 22.99
C MET A 349 -2.59 10.08 23.38
N GLU A 350 -1.44 10.39 23.96
CA GLU A 350 -1.06 11.75 24.32
C GLU A 350 -0.29 12.41 23.19
N PHE A 351 -0.73 13.61 22.81
CA PHE A 351 -0.04 14.45 21.86
C PHE A 351 0.44 15.73 22.57
N GLY A 352 1.68 16.12 22.32
CA GLY A 352 2.29 17.35 22.82
C GLY A 352 2.46 18.38 21.69
N PRO A 353 3.29 19.41 21.90
CA PRO A 353 3.73 20.30 20.83
C PRO A 353 4.31 19.54 19.64
N LEU A 354 4.25 20.15 18.45
CA LEU A 354 4.89 19.61 17.24
C LEU A 354 6.36 19.32 17.49
N ASN A 355 6.80 18.12 17.16
CA ASN A 355 8.16 17.61 17.33
C ASN A 355 8.76 17.16 15.99
N GLU A 356 8.45 17.90 14.93
CA GLU A 356 9.02 17.73 13.60
C GLU A 356 9.47 19.09 13.07
N THR A 357 10.48 19.11 12.21
CA THR A 357 10.98 20.35 11.62
C THR A 357 10.34 20.55 10.25
N ILE A 358 9.33 21.43 10.20
CA ILE A 358 8.67 21.83 8.96
C ILE A 358 9.02 23.30 8.72
N ARG A 359 9.64 23.59 7.57
CA ARG A 359 10.13 24.93 7.26
C ARG A 359 8.98 25.82 6.81
N GLU A 360 8.80 26.96 7.45
CA GLU A 360 7.72 27.91 7.15
C GLU A 360 7.70 28.33 5.67
N LYS A 361 8.88 28.55 5.07
CA LYS A 361 8.99 28.84 3.63
C LYS A 361 8.36 27.77 2.72
N ASP A 362 8.42 26.50 3.13
CA ASP A 362 7.83 25.42 2.35
C ASP A 362 6.33 25.34 2.57
N VAL A 363 5.86 25.61 3.79
CA VAL A 363 4.42 25.71 4.08
C VAL A 363 3.77 26.81 3.24
N LEU A 364 4.41 27.98 3.13
CA LEU A 364 3.92 29.08 2.29
C LEU A 364 3.86 28.70 0.81
N ALA A 365 4.93 28.10 0.28
CA ALA A 365 4.97 27.66 -1.12
C ALA A 365 3.93 26.57 -1.43
N ILE A 366 3.71 25.64 -0.49
CA ILE A 366 2.67 24.61 -0.59
C ILE A 366 1.27 25.23 -0.56
N GLU A 367 1.03 26.20 0.32
CA GLU A 367 -0.23 26.93 0.41
C GLU A 367 -0.54 27.70 -0.88
N GLU A 368 0.44 28.40 -1.46
CA GLU A 368 0.29 29.11 -2.74
C GLU A 368 -0.08 28.16 -3.89
N ASP A 369 0.58 26.99 -3.97
CA ASP A 369 0.27 25.98 -4.96
C ASP A 369 -1.13 25.37 -4.75
N PHE A 370 -1.54 25.15 -3.51
CA PHE A 370 -2.90 24.75 -3.17
C PHE A 370 -3.93 25.80 -3.61
N TRP A 371 -3.70 27.09 -3.34
CA TRP A 371 -4.62 28.14 -3.78
C TRP A 371 -4.76 28.19 -5.31
N ARG A 372 -3.67 27.96 -6.04
CA ARG A 372 -3.71 27.85 -7.50
C ARG A 372 -4.62 26.69 -7.95
N MET A 373 -4.53 25.53 -7.32
CA MET A 373 -5.40 24.37 -7.60
C MET A 373 -6.85 24.65 -7.19
N ARG A 374 -7.07 25.12 -5.97
CA ARG A 374 -8.37 25.46 -5.40
C ARG A 374 -9.17 26.47 -6.23
N ASN A 375 -8.48 27.43 -6.87
CA ASN A 375 -9.12 28.49 -7.64
C ASN A 375 -9.57 28.04 -9.04
N GLN A 376 -9.30 26.81 -9.45
CA GLN A 376 -9.83 26.26 -10.70
C GLN A 376 -11.32 25.98 -10.59
N SER A 377 -12.09 26.34 -11.61
CA SER A 377 -13.55 26.19 -11.62
C SER A 377 -13.99 24.74 -11.35
N ILE A 378 -13.31 23.76 -11.96
CA ILE A 378 -13.60 22.34 -11.75
C ILE A 378 -13.42 21.92 -10.28
N ILE A 379 -12.36 22.39 -9.62
CA ILE A 379 -12.10 22.11 -8.21
C ILE A 379 -13.14 22.78 -7.33
N GLN A 380 -13.56 24.01 -7.65
CA GLN A 380 -14.63 24.71 -6.93
C GLN A 380 -15.99 23.99 -7.03
N GLU A 381 -16.30 23.36 -8.18
CA GLU A 381 -17.51 22.56 -8.32
C GLU A 381 -17.43 21.25 -7.50
N ILE A 382 -16.30 20.54 -7.57
CA ILE A 382 -16.07 19.34 -6.76
C ILE A 382 -16.15 19.68 -5.26
N ALA A 383 -15.62 20.83 -4.85
CA ALA A 383 -15.59 21.28 -3.46
C ALA A 383 -16.97 21.36 -2.80
N LYS A 384 -18.03 21.64 -3.58
CA LYS A 384 -19.41 21.74 -3.08
C LYS A 384 -19.98 20.40 -2.60
N ILE A 385 -19.43 19.30 -3.09
CA ILE A 385 -19.91 17.94 -2.83
C ILE A 385 -18.86 17.08 -2.09
N LEU A 386 -17.73 17.66 -1.69
CA LEU A 386 -16.77 16.96 -0.83
C LEU A 386 -17.38 16.72 0.57
N PRO A 387 -17.11 15.57 1.20
CA PRO A 387 -17.58 15.29 2.54
C PRO A 387 -17.02 16.31 3.54
N SER A 388 -17.88 16.91 4.36
CA SER A 388 -17.47 17.83 5.42
C SER A 388 -17.25 17.15 6.78
N THR A 389 -17.72 15.91 6.91
CA THR A 389 -17.66 15.10 8.13
C THR A 389 -17.26 13.68 7.81
N ASP A 390 -16.66 13.00 8.77
CA ASP A 390 -16.27 11.60 8.62
C ASP A 390 -17.41 10.67 8.94
N PHE A 391 -17.77 9.83 7.98
CA PHE A 391 -18.78 8.80 8.18
C PHE A 391 -18.15 7.41 8.24
N TYR A 392 -17.29 7.09 7.28
CA TYR A 392 -16.65 5.78 7.17
C TYR A 392 -15.42 5.62 8.07
N LEU A 393 -14.64 6.67 8.32
CA LEU A 393 -13.43 6.60 9.14
C LEU A 393 -13.71 6.06 10.56
N PRO A 394 -14.73 6.52 11.30
CA PRO A 394 -15.06 5.95 12.61
C PRO A 394 -15.40 4.45 12.56
N ILE A 395 -16.12 4.02 11.52
CA ILE A 395 -16.57 2.63 11.32
C ILE A 395 -15.36 1.75 11.02
N VAL A 396 -14.58 2.14 10.03
CA VAL A 396 -13.35 1.48 9.62
C VAL A 396 -12.38 1.39 10.80
N PHE A 397 -12.10 2.51 11.46
CA PHE A 397 -11.14 2.53 12.57
C PHE A 397 -11.61 1.65 13.72
N LYS A 398 -12.92 1.63 14.04
CA LYS A 398 -13.47 0.72 15.06
C LYS A 398 -13.30 -0.74 14.64
N CYS A 399 -13.61 -1.07 13.39
CA CYS A 399 -13.45 -2.43 12.87
C CYS A 399 -12.00 -2.90 12.92
N TYR A 400 -11.04 -2.06 12.50
CA TYR A 400 -9.61 -2.31 12.71
C TYR A 400 -9.32 -2.50 14.20
N TYR A 401 -9.72 -1.57 15.05
CA TYR A 401 -9.47 -1.70 16.49
C TYR A 401 -10.00 -3.03 17.04
N ASP A 402 -11.20 -3.46 16.68
CA ASP A 402 -11.80 -4.72 17.14
C ASP A 402 -11.06 -5.94 16.57
N ALA A 403 -10.62 -5.90 15.31
CA ALA A 403 -9.85 -6.97 14.67
C ALA A 403 -8.41 -7.10 15.21
N PHE A 404 -7.81 -5.99 15.65
CA PHE A 404 -6.38 -5.92 15.97
C PHE A 404 -6.04 -5.72 17.46
N TYR A 405 -6.90 -5.06 18.21
CA TYR A 405 -6.58 -4.51 19.53
C TYR A 405 -7.70 -4.67 20.57
N GLY A 406 -8.88 -5.11 20.15
CA GLY A 406 -10.02 -5.30 21.03
C GLY A 406 -9.77 -6.35 22.13
N PRO A 407 -10.58 -6.36 23.21
CA PRO A 407 -10.53 -7.39 24.26
C PRO A 407 -10.81 -8.82 23.75
N VAL A 408 -11.06 -8.96 22.45
CA VAL A 408 -11.29 -10.16 21.65
C VAL A 408 -10.01 -10.56 20.89
N MET A 409 -8.82 -10.20 21.38
CA MET A 409 -7.59 -10.80 20.86
C MET A 409 -7.63 -12.32 21.08
N VAL A 410 -7.90 -13.05 19.99
CA VAL A 410 -7.53 -14.40 19.53
C VAL A 410 -7.68 -15.59 20.50
N GLU A 411 -7.44 -15.43 21.80
CA GLU A 411 -7.51 -16.50 22.80
C GLU A 411 -8.94 -16.89 23.20
N LYS A 412 -9.94 -16.01 23.05
CA LYS A 412 -11.30 -16.25 23.57
C LYS A 412 -12.37 -16.62 22.53
N THR A 413 -12.18 -16.35 21.25
CA THR A 413 -13.22 -16.61 20.22
C THR A 413 -13.01 -17.90 19.44
N GLY A 414 -11.80 -18.45 19.42
CA GLY A 414 -11.49 -19.65 18.62
C GLY A 414 -11.62 -19.46 17.09
N LEU A 415 -11.86 -18.23 16.62
CA LEU A 415 -11.98 -17.88 15.20
C LEU A 415 -10.68 -17.22 14.73
N HIS A 416 -9.96 -17.94 13.88
CA HIS A 416 -8.64 -17.60 13.36
C HIS A 416 -8.74 -17.06 11.93
N HIS A 417 -9.01 -15.76 11.76
CA HIS A 417 -9.07 -15.11 10.44
C HIS A 417 -7.90 -14.17 10.23
N CYS A 418 -7.54 -13.93 8.96
CA CYS A 418 -6.54 -12.93 8.64
C CYS A 418 -7.03 -11.55 9.01
N PRO A 419 -6.14 -10.70 9.55
CA PRO A 419 -6.55 -9.35 9.85
C PRO A 419 -6.82 -8.59 8.56
N ASN A 420 -8.08 -8.26 8.33
CA ASN A 420 -8.52 -7.58 7.12
C ASN A 420 -9.74 -6.70 7.43
N ALA A 421 -9.77 -5.55 6.77
CA ALA A 421 -10.95 -4.70 6.75
C ALA A 421 -12.11 -5.34 5.99
N ASP A 422 -11.90 -6.35 5.14
CA ASP A 422 -12.95 -7.07 4.39
C ASP A 422 -14.06 -7.69 5.26
N LEU A 423 -13.87 -7.71 6.58
CA LEU A 423 -14.86 -8.15 7.56
C LEU A 423 -15.68 -6.98 8.14
N CYS A 424 -15.40 -5.74 7.74
CA CYS A 424 -16.08 -4.55 8.24
C CYS A 424 -17.43 -4.40 7.57
N ASP A 425 -18.48 -4.24 8.38
CA ASP A 425 -19.80 -3.91 7.87
C ASP A 425 -19.89 -2.42 7.52
N LEU A 426 -20.00 -2.11 6.23
CA LEU A 426 -19.98 -0.73 5.72
C LEU A 426 -21.39 -0.33 5.23
N PRO A 427 -22.10 0.54 5.97
CA PRO A 427 -23.45 0.95 5.60
C PRO A 427 -23.45 1.80 4.33
N GLN A 428 -24.43 1.54 3.49
CA GLN A 428 -24.65 2.31 2.27
C GLN A 428 -25.33 3.64 2.54
N ARG A 429 -25.04 4.61 1.69
CA ARG A 429 -25.64 5.94 1.74
C ARG A 429 -26.05 6.38 0.34
N GLU A 430 -27.18 7.06 0.25
CA GLU A 430 -27.64 7.63 -1.02
C GLU A 430 -26.86 8.88 -1.41
N ASP A 431 -26.41 9.66 -0.42
CA ASP A 431 -25.73 10.94 -0.62
C ASP A 431 -24.21 10.81 -0.84
N TYR A 432 -23.61 9.68 -0.46
CA TYR A 432 -22.22 9.35 -0.79
C TYR A 432 -22.14 7.98 -1.45
N LYS A 433 -21.89 7.99 -2.77
CA LYS A 433 -21.51 6.79 -3.52
C LYS A 433 -19.99 6.66 -3.55
N CYS A 434 -19.49 5.43 -3.62
CA CYS A 434 -18.08 5.18 -3.85
C CYS A 434 -17.82 4.74 -5.29
N VAL A 435 -16.64 5.07 -5.78
CA VAL A 435 -16.06 4.56 -7.02
C VAL A 435 -15.16 3.39 -6.65
N HIS A 436 -15.21 2.33 -7.46
CA HIS A 436 -14.47 1.09 -7.25
C HIS A 436 -13.55 0.78 -8.42
N SER A 437 -12.42 0.15 -8.10
CA SER A 437 -11.67 -0.61 -9.09
C SER A 437 -12.40 -1.92 -9.39
N ASP A 438 -12.76 -2.10 -10.65
CA ASP A 438 -13.43 -3.30 -11.12
C ASP A 438 -12.80 -3.76 -12.43
N ALA A 439 -13.07 -4.99 -12.83
CA ALA A 439 -12.54 -5.55 -14.05
C ALA A 439 -13.51 -6.57 -14.63
N GLU A 440 -13.13 -7.14 -15.76
CA GLU A 440 -13.72 -8.40 -16.18
C GLU A 440 -12.90 -9.55 -15.63
N TYR A 441 -13.59 -10.51 -15.04
CA TYR A 441 -12.98 -11.64 -14.33
C TYR A 441 -13.13 -12.90 -15.15
N TYR A 442 -12.11 -13.75 -15.08
CA TYR A 442 -12.03 -15.00 -15.82
C TYR A 442 -11.59 -16.11 -14.88
N SER A 443 -12.25 -17.26 -14.99
CA SER A 443 -11.80 -18.50 -14.37
C SER A 443 -11.24 -19.40 -15.47
N GLY A 444 -10.00 -19.85 -15.30
CA GLY A 444 -9.39 -20.83 -16.19
C GLY A 444 -10.11 -22.18 -16.11
N PRO A 445 -9.80 -23.12 -17.03
CA PRO A 445 -10.28 -24.48 -16.91
C PRO A 445 -9.84 -25.07 -15.56
N ASN A 446 -10.70 -25.89 -14.93
CA ASN A 446 -10.33 -26.57 -13.69
C ASN A 446 -9.08 -27.43 -13.94
N THR A 447 -8.00 -27.10 -13.23
CA THR A 447 -6.73 -27.79 -13.30
C THR A 447 -6.30 -28.28 -11.92
N LYS A 448 -5.59 -29.41 -11.86
CA LYS A 448 -4.99 -29.93 -10.62
C LYS A 448 -3.48 -29.65 -10.64
N PRO A 449 -2.89 -29.16 -9.54
CA PRO A 449 -3.48 -28.95 -8.21
C PRO A 449 -4.21 -27.61 -8.02
N PHE A 450 -4.14 -26.72 -9.02
CA PHE A 450 -4.52 -25.32 -8.92
C PHE A 450 -5.33 -24.89 -10.14
N THR A 451 -6.39 -24.10 -9.94
CA THR A 451 -7.08 -23.38 -11.03
C THR A 451 -6.66 -21.92 -11.01
N PHE A 452 -6.29 -21.38 -12.17
CA PHE A 452 -5.87 -19.99 -12.32
C PHE A 452 -7.08 -19.08 -12.60
N HIS A 453 -7.13 -17.96 -11.89
CA HIS A 453 -8.10 -16.89 -12.14
C HIS A 453 -7.35 -15.58 -12.42
N TRP A 454 -7.87 -14.82 -13.38
CA TRP A 454 -7.27 -13.54 -13.78
C TRP A 454 -8.35 -12.51 -14.08
N SER A 455 -7.92 -11.27 -14.28
CA SER A 455 -8.78 -10.18 -14.71
C SER A 455 -8.19 -9.46 -15.92
N SER A 456 -9.04 -8.80 -16.68
CA SER A 456 -8.66 -7.94 -17.80
C SER A 456 -9.59 -6.73 -17.88
N ARG A 457 -9.23 -5.72 -18.69
CA ARG A 457 -10.07 -4.54 -18.94
C ARG A 457 -10.52 -3.85 -17.64
N SER A 458 -9.54 -3.53 -16.79
CA SER A 458 -9.74 -2.77 -15.56
C SER A 458 -10.44 -1.45 -15.83
N ARG A 459 -11.40 -1.08 -14.97
CA ARG A 459 -12.26 0.09 -15.12
C ARG A 459 -12.71 0.62 -13.75
N TRP A 460 -13.12 1.89 -13.74
CA TRP A 460 -13.78 2.49 -12.59
C TRP A 460 -15.28 2.16 -12.63
N SER A 461 -15.82 1.60 -11.56
CA SER A 461 -17.25 1.27 -11.40
C SER A 461 -17.90 2.22 -10.41
N TYR A 462 -19.09 2.74 -10.74
CA TYR A 462 -19.80 3.77 -9.99
C TYR A 462 -21.08 3.29 -9.31
N ASP A 463 -21.54 2.08 -9.66
CA ASP A 463 -22.88 1.59 -9.34
C ASP A 463 -22.92 0.71 -8.09
N ILE A 464 -21.75 0.34 -7.56
CA ILE A 464 -21.63 -0.64 -6.48
C ILE A 464 -22.04 0.01 -5.14
N GLY A 465 -21.82 1.31 -4.94
CA GLY A 465 -21.94 1.94 -3.60
C GLY A 465 -20.64 1.83 -2.82
N CYS A 466 -20.63 2.02 -1.50
CA CYS A 466 -19.44 1.96 -0.65
C CYS A 466 -19.25 0.59 0.04
N TYR A 467 -19.69 -0.50 -0.60
CA TYR A 467 -19.40 -1.85 -0.10
C TYR A 467 -17.91 -2.16 -0.12
N GLN A 468 -17.56 -3.30 0.47
CA GLN A 468 -16.28 -3.96 0.21
C GLN A 468 -16.40 -4.87 -0.98
#